data_AF-A0A967BDE6-F1
#
_entry.id   AF-A0A967BDE6-F1
#
_cell.length_a   1.000
_cell.length_b   1.000
_cell.length_c   1.000
_cell.angle_alpha   90.00
_cell.angle_beta   90.00
_cell.angle_gamma   90.00
#
_symmetry.space_group_name_H-M   'P 1'
#
loop_
_entity.id
_entity.type
_entity.pdbx_description
1 polymer ?
#
loop_
_entity_poly.entity_id
_entity_poly.type
_entity_poly.pdbx_seq_one_letter_code
_entity_poly.pdbx_strand_id
1 'polypeptide(L)'
;MNMMHTKPEFQACWLLSHFPSKSLDDLICEIYSEAFGVAFVLDQEWLDDLLDSHSDCSLGQHLRTVLGAVDEERAKQIDAGAVLSDLERLAAKELALEQLMSMEGEGLYVSGSSFAIGADYQIFACFTGYSEGQGGIRYEFDGLFASKQMAERYYKKLSDKWLEL
;
A
#
# COMPACT_ATOMS: atom_id res chain seq x y z
N MET A 1 27.66 6.69 -8.93
CA MET A 1 26.55 6.19 -9.76
C MET A 1 25.30 6.25 -8.91
N ASN A 2 24.25 6.98 -9.32
CA ASN A 2 23.04 7.11 -8.51
C ASN A 2 22.16 5.86 -8.72
N MET A 3 22.31 4.87 -7.83
CA MET A 3 21.62 3.57 -7.90
C MET A 3 20.09 3.67 -7.75
N MET A 4 19.57 4.79 -7.24
CA MET A 4 18.13 4.99 -6.96
C MET A 4 17.26 5.15 -8.21
N HIS A 5 17.85 5.26 -9.41
CA HIS A 5 17.11 5.42 -10.68
C HIS A 5 17.30 4.22 -11.64
N THR A 6 17.98 3.17 -11.20
CA THR A 6 18.13 1.93 -11.98
C THR A 6 17.00 0.95 -11.68
N LYS A 7 16.70 0.02 -12.60
CA LYS A 7 15.63 -0.97 -12.37
C LYS A 7 15.97 -1.92 -11.19
N PRO A 8 14.96 -2.47 -10.48
CA PRO A 8 15.15 -3.33 -9.32
C PRO A 8 16.12 -4.49 -9.56
N GLU A 9 16.08 -5.14 -10.72
CA GLU A 9 16.97 -6.26 -11.05
C GLU A 9 18.46 -5.87 -11.01
N PHE A 10 18.80 -4.65 -11.46
CA PHE A 10 20.17 -4.16 -11.42
C PHE A 10 20.59 -3.75 -10.00
N GLN A 11 19.65 -3.21 -9.23
CA GLN A 11 19.88 -2.87 -7.84
C GLN A 11 20.12 -4.12 -6.99
N ALA A 12 19.36 -5.19 -7.22
CA ALA A 12 19.54 -6.48 -6.60
C ALA A 12 20.92 -7.07 -6.92
N CYS A 13 21.31 -7.12 -8.20
CA CYS A 13 22.65 -7.59 -8.59
C CYS A 13 23.76 -6.78 -7.92
N TRP A 14 23.61 -5.45 -7.83
CA TRP A 14 24.57 -4.59 -7.16
C TRP A 14 24.65 -4.88 -5.65
N LEU A 15 23.50 -5.07 -4.98
CA LEU A 15 23.45 -5.43 -3.56
C LEU A 15 24.19 -6.75 -3.31
N LEU A 16 23.87 -7.79 -4.09
CA LEU A 16 24.49 -9.10 -3.96
C LEU A 16 26.00 -9.08 -4.26
N SER A 17 26.47 -8.18 -5.16
CA SER A 17 27.90 -8.02 -5.41
C SER A 17 28.70 -7.52 -4.20
N HIS A 18 28.05 -6.82 -3.26
CA HIS A 18 28.65 -6.37 -2.01
C HIS A 18 28.45 -7.37 -0.86
N PHE A 19 27.56 -8.34 -1.02
CA PHE A 19 27.29 -9.42 -0.07
C PHE A 19 27.33 -10.79 -0.76
N PRO A 20 28.49 -11.22 -1.30
CA PRO A 20 28.58 -12.39 -2.18
C PRO A 20 28.28 -13.73 -1.49
N SER A 21 28.21 -13.76 -0.17
CA SER A 21 27.83 -14.94 0.62
C SER A 21 26.31 -15.03 0.87
N LYS A 22 25.52 -14.07 0.40
CA LYS A 22 24.07 -14.03 0.58
C LYS A 22 23.36 -14.11 -0.76
N SER A 23 22.22 -14.78 -0.77
CA SER A 23 21.20 -14.71 -1.82
C SER A 23 20.11 -13.70 -1.46
N LEU A 24 19.21 -13.38 -2.40
CA LEU A 24 18.02 -12.59 -2.05
C LEU A 24 17.14 -13.31 -1.03
N ASP A 25 17.05 -14.65 -1.11
CA ASP A 25 16.28 -15.45 -0.16
C ASP A 25 16.87 -15.35 1.25
N ASP A 26 18.20 -15.33 1.39
CA ASP A 26 18.85 -15.11 2.69
C ASP A 26 18.51 -13.72 3.25
N LEU A 27 18.52 -12.70 2.40
CA LEU A 27 18.15 -11.33 2.79
C LEU A 27 16.67 -11.21 3.17
N ILE A 28 15.79 -11.91 2.45
CA ILE A 28 14.35 -12.01 2.76
C ILE A 28 14.14 -12.74 4.08
N CYS A 29 14.87 -13.83 4.34
CA CYS A 29 14.82 -14.54 5.61
C CYS A 29 15.21 -13.63 6.79
N GLU A 30 16.17 -12.73 6.59
CA GLU A 30 16.63 -11.78 7.63
C GLU A 30 15.58 -10.72 8.00
N ILE A 31 14.64 -10.41 7.10
CA ILE A 31 13.55 -9.46 7.35
C ILE A 31 12.21 -10.14 7.60
N TYR A 32 12.16 -11.47 7.51
CA TYR A 32 10.93 -12.23 7.54
C TYR A 32 10.20 -11.95 8.87
N SER A 33 9.00 -11.35 8.76
CA SER A 33 8.09 -10.90 9.84
C SER A 33 8.18 -9.44 10.34
N GLU A 34 9.08 -8.58 9.83
CA GLU A 34 9.15 -7.16 10.23
C GLU A 34 8.73 -6.21 9.09
N ALA A 35 7.44 -6.23 8.73
CA ALA A 35 6.89 -5.15 7.90
C ALA A 35 6.90 -3.84 8.71
N PHE A 36 7.34 -2.75 8.11
CA PHE A 36 7.25 -1.42 8.73
C PHE A 36 6.06 -0.60 8.23
N GLY A 37 5.34 -1.12 7.25
CA GLY A 37 4.04 -0.59 6.87
C GLY A 37 3.38 -1.33 5.72
N VAL A 38 2.18 -0.88 5.39
CA VAL A 38 1.32 -1.44 4.35
C VAL A 38 0.81 -0.31 3.47
N ALA A 39 0.99 -0.46 2.17
CA ALA A 39 0.52 0.47 1.15
C ALA A 39 -0.77 -0.06 0.50
N PHE A 40 -1.84 0.73 0.55
CA PHE A 40 -3.10 0.44 -0.12
C PHE A 40 -3.29 1.38 -1.30
N VAL A 41 -3.50 0.79 -2.47
CA VAL A 41 -3.85 1.50 -3.70
C VAL A 41 -5.27 1.09 -4.04
N LEU A 42 -6.14 2.08 -4.18
CA LEU A 42 -7.52 1.84 -4.56
C LEU A 42 -7.57 1.65 -6.08
N ASP A 43 -8.02 0.48 -6.52
CA ASP A 43 -8.32 0.29 -7.93
C ASP A 43 -9.51 1.18 -8.32
N GLN A 44 -9.36 1.92 -9.41
CA GLN A 44 -10.42 2.78 -9.93
C GLN A 44 -11.61 1.94 -10.38
N GLU A 45 -11.39 0.74 -10.94
CA GLU A 45 -12.48 -0.16 -11.32
C GLU A 45 -13.28 -0.61 -10.10
N TRP A 46 -12.61 -0.91 -8.98
CA TRP A 46 -13.30 -1.29 -7.75
C TRP A 46 -14.06 -0.13 -7.11
N LEU A 47 -13.50 1.09 -7.16
CA LEU A 47 -14.24 2.29 -6.75
C LEU A 47 -15.46 2.50 -7.65
N ASP A 48 -15.32 2.34 -8.97
CA ASP A 48 -16.41 2.49 -9.91
C ASP A 48 -17.50 1.42 -9.68
N ASP A 49 -17.12 0.17 -9.38
CA ASP A 49 -18.07 -0.89 -9.02
C ASP A 49 -18.82 -0.59 -7.71
N LEU A 50 -18.13 -0.09 -6.68
CA LEU A 50 -18.74 0.32 -5.42
C LEU A 50 -19.68 1.51 -5.62
N LEU A 51 -19.32 2.41 -6.53
CA LEU A 51 -20.19 3.50 -6.93
C LEU A 51 -21.39 2.91 -7.68
N ASP A 52 -21.24 2.17 -8.77
CA ASP A 52 -22.33 1.68 -9.60
C ASP A 52 -23.32 0.75 -8.87
N SER A 53 -22.89 0.08 -7.80
CA SER A 53 -23.72 -0.77 -6.92
C SER A 53 -24.42 -0.01 -5.77
N HIS A 54 -24.71 1.29 -5.96
CA HIS A 54 -25.28 2.21 -4.97
C HIS A 54 -26.33 1.62 -4.01
N SER A 55 -27.27 0.80 -4.53
CA SER A 55 -28.39 0.22 -3.78
C SER A 55 -27.99 -0.93 -2.87
N ASP A 56 -27.01 -1.73 -3.28
CA ASP A 56 -26.66 -2.99 -2.63
C ASP A 56 -25.79 -2.74 -1.39
N CYS A 57 -25.08 -1.60 -1.38
CA CYS A 57 -24.20 -1.19 -0.30
C CYS A 57 -24.84 -0.17 0.67
N SER A 58 -26.07 0.30 0.40
CA SER A 58 -26.69 1.42 1.14
C SER A 58 -25.73 2.61 1.28
N LEU A 59 -25.09 2.99 0.15
CA LEU A 59 -24.01 3.97 0.12
C LEU A 59 -24.45 5.32 0.74
N GLY A 60 -25.67 5.75 0.46
CA GLY A 60 -26.25 6.97 1.02
C GLY A 60 -26.34 6.95 2.55
N GLN A 61 -26.68 5.81 3.16
CA GLN A 61 -26.73 5.68 4.62
C GLN A 61 -25.33 5.69 5.25
N HIS A 62 -24.35 5.07 4.60
CA HIS A 62 -22.95 5.13 5.05
C HIS A 62 -22.41 6.56 4.97
N LEU A 63 -22.63 7.24 3.85
CA LEU A 63 -22.23 8.64 3.67
C LEU A 63 -22.89 9.56 4.70
N ARG A 64 -24.15 9.33 5.05
CA ARG A 64 -24.83 10.05 6.15
C ARG A 64 -24.14 9.87 7.49
N THR A 65 -23.70 8.66 7.79
CA THR A 65 -22.99 8.36 9.05
C THR A 65 -21.62 9.05 9.10
N VAL A 66 -20.89 9.08 7.99
CA VAL A 66 -19.54 9.64 7.91
C VAL A 66 -19.53 11.18 7.78
N LEU A 67 -20.37 11.73 6.91
CA LEU A 67 -20.37 13.16 6.60
C LEU A 67 -21.25 13.99 7.54
N GLY A 68 -22.28 13.40 8.16
CA GLY A 68 -23.27 14.09 9.00
C GLY A 68 -24.13 15.14 8.28
N ALA A 69 -23.72 15.61 7.10
CA ALA A 69 -24.38 16.61 6.26
C ALA A 69 -25.31 16.00 5.19
N VAL A 70 -25.23 14.69 4.96
CA VAL A 70 -26.17 13.98 4.08
C VAL A 70 -27.42 13.70 4.90
N ASP A 71 -28.52 14.39 4.58
CA ASP A 71 -29.81 14.11 5.19
C ASP A 71 -30.41 12.80 4.67
N GLU A 72 -31.52 12.37 5.30
CA GLU A 72 -32.15 11.10 4.95
C GLU A 72 -32.69 11.08 3.52
N GLU A 73 -33.11 12.23 2.98
CA GLU A 73 -33.65 12.31 1.62
C GLU A 73 -32.53 12.22 0.60
N ARG A 74 -31.40 12.90 0.83
CA ARG A 74 -30.21 12.79 -0.01
C ARG A 74 -29.63 11.38 0.03
N ALA A 75 -29.62 10.72 1.18
CA ALA A 75 -29.20 9.32 1.29
C ALA A 75 -30.05 8.40 0.38
N LYS A 76 -31.38 8.53 0.42
CA LYS A 76 -32.28 7.75 -0.45
C LYS A 76 -32.06 8.03 -1.93
N GLN A 77 -31.78 9.27 -2.31
CA GLN A 77 -31.46 9.63 -3.70
C GLN A 77 -30.17 8.97 -4.16
N ILE A 78 -29.14 8.96 -3.30
CA ILE A 78 -27.86 8.28 -3.58
C ILE A 78 -28.08 6.78 -3.75
N ASP A 79 -28.80 6.14 -2.83
CA ASP A 79 -29.12 4.70 -2.90
C ASP A 79 -29.94 4.36 -4.16
N ALA A 80 -30.66 5.33 -4.74
CA ALA A 80 -31.39 5.21 -5.99
C ALA A 80 -30.56 5.55 -7.25
N GLY A 81 -29.25 5.81 -7.11
CA GLY A 81 -28.34 6.08 -8.23
C GLY A 81 -28.19 7.56 -8.61
N ALA A 82 -28.47 8.49 -7.69
CA ALA A 82 -28.19 9.90 -7.94
C ALA A 82 -26.67 10.16 -8.03
N VAL A 83 -26.28 11.05 -8.95
CA VAL A 83 -24.89 11.48 -9.09
C VAL A 83 -24.38 12.11 -7.80
N LEU A 84 -23.23 11.64 -7.33
CA LEU A 84 -22.53 12.17 -6.16
C LEU A 84 -21.85 13.51 -6.47
N SER A 85 -21.93 14.44 -5.52
CA SER A 85 -21.09 15.64 -5.45
C SER A 85 -19.63 15.27 -5.14
N ASP A 86 -18.71 16.21 -5.34
CA ASP A 86 -17.27 15.98 -5.10
C ASP A 86 -16.97 15.56 -3.66
N LEU A 87 -17.68 16.13 -2.69
CA LEU A 87 -17.50 15.81 -1.27
C LEU A 87 -18.05 14.41 -0.94
N GLU A 88 -19.17 14.02 -1.55
CA GLU A 88 -19.72 12.67 -1.41
C GLU A 88 -18.83 11.63 -2.11
N ARG A 89 -18.24 11.96 -3.26
CA ARG A 89 -17.26 11.10 -3.94
C ARG A 89 -16.00 10.90 -3.10
N LEU A 90 -15.50 11.97 -2.48
CA LEU A 90 -14.34 11.87 -1.59
C LEU A 90 -14.63 10.95 -0.39
N ALA A 91 -15.80 11.10 0.22
CA ALA A 91 -16.22 10.23 1.33
C ALA A 91 -16.47 8.78 0.88
N ALA A 92 -17.00 8.56 -0.32
CA ALA A 92 -17.14 7.22 -0.90
C ALA A 92 -15.76 6.58 -1.16
N LYS A 93 -14.77 7.37 -1.58
CA LYS A 93 -13.38 6.91 -1.73
C LYS A 93 -12.76 6.48 -0.39
N GLU A 94 -12.95 7.27 0.66
CA GLU A 94 -12.48 6.89 2.01
C GLU A 94 -13.16 5.61 2.51
N LEU A 95 -14.48 5.47 2.28
CA LEU A 95 -15.21 4.25 2.63
C LEU A 95 -14.66 3.02 1.88
N ALA A 96 -14.39 3.17 0.57
CA ALA A 96 -13.78 2.12 -0.22
C ALA A 96 -12.40 1.73 0.35
N LEU A 97 -11.55 2.71 0.67
CA LEU A 97 -10.25 2.45 1.31
C LEU A 97 -10.38 1.73 2.65
N GLU A 98 -11.35 2.08 3.49
CA GLU A 98 -11.61 1.40 4.76
C GLU A 98 -12.04 -0.06 4.54
N GLN A 99 -12.90 -0.33 3.55
CA GLN A 99 -13.29 -1.68 3.19
C GLN A 99 -12.09 -2.49 2.68
N LEU A 100 -11.28 -1.92 1.79
CA LEU A 100 -10.08 -2.54 1.26
C LEU A 100 -9.10 -2.92 2.39
N MET A 101 -8.89 -2.01 3.34
CA MET A 101 -8.03 -2.25 4.51
C MET A 101 -8.55 -3.34 5.45
N SER A 102 -9.85 -3.63 5.42
CA SER A 102 -10.46 -4.67 6.24
C SER A 102 -10.37 -6.06 5.62
N MET A 103 -10.05 -6.15 4.33
CA MET A 103 -9.93 -7.40 3.60
C MET A 103 -8.56 -8.05 3.88
N GLU A 104 -8.56 -9.29 4.33
CA GLU A 104 -7.31 -10.05 4.51
C GLU A 104 -6.63 -10.27 3.16
N GLY A 105 -5.30 -10.09 3.12
CA GLY A 105 -4.52 -10.26 1.89
C GLY A 105 -4.36 -8.99 1.07
N GLU A 106 -5.23 -8.01 1.29
CA GLU A 106 -5.18 -6.72 0.59
C GLU A 106 -4.13 -5.80 1.20
N GLY A 107 -3.51 -5.01 0.33
CA GLY A 107 -2.41 -4.12 0.68
C GLY A 107 -1.03 -4.72 0.44
N LEU A 108 -0.13 -3.89 -0.10
CA LEU A 108 1.25 -4.24 -0.34
C LEU A 108 2.04 -4.03 0.94
N TYR A 109 2.43 -5.12 1.59
CA TYR A 109 3.28 -5.07 2.77
C TYR A 109 4.69 -4.67 2.37
N VAL A 110 5.29 -3.76 3.14
CA VAL A 110 6.62 -3.24 2.90
C VAL A 110 7.50 -3.54 4.10
N SER A 111 8.59 -4.25 3.85
CA SER A 111 9.64 -4.54 4.81
C SER A 111 10.99 -4.08 4.27
N GLY A 112 12.00 -4.03 5.13
CA GLY A 112 13.34 -3.68 4.71
C GLY A 112 14.34 -3.64 5.84
N SER A 113 15.61 -3.70 5.46
CA SER A 113 16.73 -3.65 6.42
C SER A 113 17.84 -2.75 5.91
N SER A 114 18.64 -2.27 6.85
CA SER A 114 19.77 -1.41 6.55
C SER A 114 21.05 -2.21 6.41
N PHE A 115 21.78 -2.01 5.32
CA PHE A 115 23.02 -2.71 5.02
C PHE A 115 24.18 -1.71 4.99
N ALA A 116 25.23 -2.01 5.77
CA ALA A 116 26.48 -1.27 5.74
C ALA A 116 27.33 -1.69 4.53
N ILE A 117 27.76 -0.72 3.75
CA ILE A 117 28.58 -0.87 2.55
C ILE A 117 29.93 -0.21 2.85
N GLY A 118 30.91 -1.01 3.28
CA GLY A 118 32.16 -0.48 3.80
C GLY A 118 31.98 0.23 5.15
N ALA A 119 32.84 1.20 5.46
CA ALA A 119 32.87 1.86 6.77
C ALA A 119 31.86 3.00 6.94
N ASP A 120 31.54 3.72 5.86
CA ASP A 120 30.87 5.03 5.95
C ASP A 120 29.54 5.12 5.19
N TYR A 121 29.14 4.07 4.48
CA TYR A 121 27.96 4.09 3.64
C TYR A 121 26.94 3.07 4.12
N GLN A 122 25.69 3.49 4.24
CA GLN A 122 24.56 2.63 4.60
C GLN A 122 23.46 2.83 3.57
N ILE A 123 22.82 1.72 3.20
CA ILE A 123 21.66 1.71 2.32
C ILE A 123 20.52 0.96 3.00
N PHE A 124 19.29 1.22 2.58
CA PHE A 124 18.11 0.50 3.03
C PHE A 124 17.55 -0.30 1.86
N ALA A 125 17.56 -1.63 1.97
CA ALA A 125 16.94 -2.49 0.96
C ALA A 125 15.50 -2.78 1.37
N CYS A 126 14.58 -2.56 0.45
CA CYS A 126 13.16 -2.81 0.62
C CYS A 126 12.72 -4.05 -0.12
N PHE A 127 11.77 -4.72 0.50
CA PHE A 127 11.10 -5.87 -0.04
C PHE A 127 9.60 -5.69 0.15
N THR A 128 8.83 -6.04 -0.87
CA THR A 128 7.38 -5.88 -0.86
C THR A 128 6.69 -7.18 -1.20
N GLY A 129 5.49 -7.38 -0.67
CA GLY A 129 4.72 -8.60 -0.93
C GLY A 129 3.28 -8.47 -0.47
N TYR A 130 2.44 -9.37 -0.95
CA TYR A 130 1.07 -9.52 -0.49
C TYR A 130 0.98 -10.65 0.53
N SER A 131 0.02 -10.55 1.45
CA SER A 131 -0.24 -11.62 2.41
C SER A 131 -0.91 -12.81 1.70
N GLU A 132 -0.35 -14.00 1.88
CA GLU A 132 -0.87 -15.29 1.43
C GLU A 132 -1.66 -16.00 2.56
N GLY A 133 -2.20 -15.22 3.52
CA GLY A 133 -2.91 -15.73 4.68
C GLY A 133 -2.00 -16.55 5.61
N GLN A 134 -2.31 -17.83 5.81
CA GLN A 134 -1.50 -18.72 6.67
C GLN A 134 -0.07 -18.93 6.14
N GLY A 135 0.19 -18.65 4.85
CA GLY A 135 1.52 -18.70 4.24
C GLY A 135 2.45 -17.56 4.65
N GLY A 136 1.92 -16.51 5.32
CA GLY A 136 2.68 -15.30 5.63
C GLY A 136 2.71 -14.35 4.44
N ILE A 137 3.79 -13.58 4.30
CA ILE A 137 3.96 -12.62 3.21
C ILE A 137 5.06 -13.13 2.28
N ARG A 138 4.72 -13.28 1.00
CA ARG A 138 5.70 -13.63 -0.03
C ARG A 138 6.41 -12.36 -0.51
N TYR A 139 7.53 -12.06 0.10
CA TYR A 139 8.34 -10.89 -0.22
C TYR A 139 9.16 -11.08 -1.50
N GLU A 140 9.26 -10.00 -2.26
CA GLU A 140 10.17 -9.84 -3.39
C GLU A 140 10.99 -8.56 -3.21
N PHE A 141 12.19 -8.52 -3.77
CA PHE A 141 13.03 -7.32 -3.73
C PHE A 141 12.40 -6.20 -4.56
N ASP A 142 12.19 -5.03 -3.96
CA ASP A 142 11.58 -3.88 -4.64
C ASP A 142 12.62 -2.80 -4.97
N GLY A 143 13.52 -2.47 -4.05
CA GLY A 143 14.51 -1.44 -4.32
C GLY A 143 15.41 -1.04 -3.16
N LEU A 144 16.37 -0.16 -3.47
CA LEU A 144 17.32 0.44 -2.54
C LEU A 144 17.00 1.92 -2.33
N PHE A 145 17.05 2.31 -1.07
CA PHE A 145 16.85 3.69 -0.62
C PHE A 145 18.05 4.14 0.22
N ALA A 146 18.23 5.46 0.35
CA ALA A 146 19.27 5.99 1.22
C ALA A 146 18.97 5.72 2.71
N SER A 147 17.69 5.59 3.07
CA SER A 147 17.25 5.32 4.44
C SER A 147 15.81 4.79 4.47
N LYS A 148 15.41 4.23 5.61
CA LYS A 148 14.01 3.84 5.90
C LYS A 148 13.03 5.00 5.65
N GLN A 149 13.37 6.21 6.07
CA GLN A 149 12.49 7.38 5.89
C GLN A 149 12.29 7.75 4.41
N MET A 150 13.30 7.53 3.56
CA MET A 150 13.15 7.74 2.11
C MET A 150 12.26 6.67 1.50
N ALA A 151 12.40 5.41 1.92
CA ALA A 151 11.52 4.33 1.50
C ALA A 151 10.06 4.60 1.90
N GLU A 152 9.81 4.94 3.17
CA GLU A 152 8.47 5.30 3.64
C GLU A 152 7.85 6.44 2.84
N ARG A 153 8.60 7.51 2.57
CA ARG A 153 8.12 8.64 1.75
C ARG A 153 7.77 8.21 0.32
N TYR A 154 8.54 7.27 -0.24
CA TYR A 154 8.28 6.72 -1.56
C TYR A 154 6.96 5.95 -1.58
N TYR A 155 6.77 4.99 -0.67
CA TYR A 155 5.53 4.19 -0.64
C TYR A 155 4.30 5.02 -0.24
N LYS A 156 4.42 5.95 0.71
CA LYS A 156 3.36 6.91 1.06
C LYS A 156 2.91 7.77 -0.13
N LYS A 157 3.78 8.01 -1.11
CA LYS A 157 3.44 8.78 -2.30
C LYS A 157 2.75 7.92 -3.38
N LEU A 158 3.03 6.63 -3.39
CA LEU A 158 2.46 5.68 -4.35
C LEU A 158 1.11 5.13 -3.92
N SER A 159 0.77 5.22 -2.64
CA SER A 159 -0.45 4.68 -2.07
C SER A 159 -1.50 5.75 -1.83
N ASP A 160 -2.77 5.35 -1.91
CA ASP A 160 -3.90 6.16 -1.46
C ASP A 160 -3.99 6.17 0.07
N LYS A 161 -3.60 5.05 0.71
CA LYS A 161 -3.44 4.94 2.16
C LYS A 161 -2.14 4.26 2.53
N TRP A 162 -1.51 4.75 3.58
CA TRP A 162 -0.36 4.10 4.21
C TRP A 162 -0.69 3.81 5.67
N LEU A 163 -0.46 2.56 6.08
CA LEU A 163 -0.52 2.15 7.49
C LEU A 163 0.89 1.86 7.98
N GLU A 164 1.25 2.47 9.12
CA GLU A 164 2.47 2.16 9.85
C GLU A 164 2.22 0.95 10.77
N LEU A 165 3.20 0.04 10.85
CA LEU A 165 3.15 -1.17 11.66
C LEU A 165 4.15 -1.13 12.83
#